data_AF-A0A0N1IIP3-F1
#
_entry.id   AF-A0A0N1IIP3-F1
#
_cell.length_a   1.000
_cell.length_b   1.000
_cell.length_c   1.000
_cell.angle_alpha   90.00
_cell.angle_beta   90.00
_cell.angle_gamma   90.00
#
_symmetry.space_group_name_H-M   'P 1'
#
loop_
_entity.id
_entity.type
_entity.pdbx_description
1 polymer ?
#
loop_
_entity_poly.entity_id
_entity_poly.type
_entity_poly.pdbx_seq_one_letter_code
_entity_poly.pdbx_strand_id
1 'polypeptide(L)'
;MELCSPLCMDTKAKLMSLNVLKEFISESGIVDVFVMLGNKPADVFRQYTKLTGVTPLPPKFSLAYHQSRWNYVDEADVRGVDDNFDVHDIPADVIWLDIEYTDRKKYFTWDPEKFRHPAEMVANLTAKGRHLVVIIDPHIKREAGYFLHEDAMEQGLYVKDKDGNIYEGNILI
;
A
#
# COMPACT_ATOMS: atom_id res chain seq x y z
N MET A 1 -8.58 -67.38 -9.63
CA MET A 1 -7.63 -66.30 -9.98
C MET A 1 -7.86 -65.99 -11.45
N GLU A 2 -9.02 -65.44 -11.86
CA GLU A 2 -9.50 -64.08 -11.53
C GLU A 2 -8.38 -63.05 -11.45
N LEU A 3 -8.43 -61.87 -12.06
CA LEU A 3 -9.11 -61.26 -13.21
C LEU A 3 -8.60 -59.80 -13.16
N CYS A 4 -8.68 -59.08 -14.29
CA CYS A 4 -8.72 -57.62 -14.35
C CYS A 4 -7.43 -56.82 -14.14
N SER A 5 -6.84 -56.42 -15.27
CA SER A 5 -6.20 -55.11 -15.45
C SER A 5 -7.16 -53.98 -15.01
N PRO A 6 -6.73 -53.00 -14.18
CA PRO A 6 -7.52 -51.79 -13.97
C PRO A 6 -7.08 -50.70 -14.94
N LEU A 7 -8.02 -50.39 -15.83
CA LEU A 7 -8.42 -49.06 -16.29
C LEU A 7 -7.33 -48.03 -16.62
N CYS A 8 -7.17 -47.87 -17.94
CA CYS A 8 -7.29 -46.59 -18.63
C CYS A 8 -8.05 -45.52 -17.81
N MET A 9 -7.33 -44.48 -17.39
CA MET A 9 -7.87 -43.13 -17.27
C MET A 9 -7.09 -42.24 -18.23
N ASP A 10 -7.49 -42.37 -19.50
CA ASP A 10 -7.37 -41.32 -20.51
C ASP A 10 -7.98 -40.04 -19.91
N THR A 11 -7.15 -39.18 -19.31
CA THR A 11 -7.54 -37.79 -19.07
C THR A 11 -7.48 -37.05 -20.40
N LYS A 12 -8.34 -37.48 -21.33
CA LYS A 12 -9.06 -36.52 -22.17
C LYS A 12 -9.66 -35.55 -21.18
N ALA A 13 -8.97 -34.43 -20.97
CA ALA A 13 -9.56 -33.23 -20.43
C ALA A 13 -10.83 -33.06 -21.24
N LYS A 14 -11.95 -33.41 -20.61
CA LYS A 14 -13.26 -33.17 -21.17
C LYS A 14 -13.23 -31.68 -21.38
N LEU A 15 -13.12 -31.26 -22.64
CA LEU A 15 -13.42 -29.91 -23.07
C LEU A 15 -14.91 -29.76 -22.72
N MET A 16 -15.19 -29.52 -21.44
CA MET A 16 -16.39 -28.83 -21.06
C MET A 16 -16.21 -27.48 -21.73
N SER A 17 -16.78 -27.38 -22.92
CA SER A 17 -17.15 -26.15 -23.58
C SER A 17 -18.13 -25.42 -22.66
N LEU A 18 -17.64 -24.97 -21.52
CA LEU A 18 -18.20 -23.84 -20.82
C LEU A 18 -17.93 -22.67 -21.77
N ASN A 19 -18.94 -22.35 -22.57
CA ASN A 19 -19.05 -21.04 -23.21
C ASN A 19 -19.17 -20.00 -22.09
N VAL A 20 -18.08 -19.75 -21.38
CA VAL A 20 -17.96 -18.60 -20.50
C VAL A 20 -17.66 -17.44 -21.43
N LEU A 21 -18.72 -16.77 -21.87
CA LEU A 21 -18.57 -15.44 -22.44
C LEU A 21 -17.98 -14.56 -21.33
N LYS A 22 -16.73 -14.14 -21.52
CA LYS A 22 -16.08 -13.14 -20.69
C LYS A 22 -16.11 -11.84 -21.48
N GLU A 23 -16.98 -10.93 -21.06
CA GLU A 23 -17.12 -9.63 -21.68
C GLU A 23 -16.37 -8.60 -20.82
N PHE A 24 -15.55 -7.78 -21.47
CA PHE A 24 -14.82 -6.68 -20.83
C PHE A 24 -15.34 -5.38 -21.46
N ILE A 25 -15.81 -4.46 -20.64
CA ILE A 25 -16.34 -3.16 -21.06
C ILE A 25 -15.55 -2.09 -20.30
N SER A 26 -15.03 -1.09 -21.02
CA SER A 26 -14.29 0.05 -20.46
C SER A 26 -14.99 1.35 -20.85
N GLU A 27 -14.98 2.35 -19.97
CA GLU A 27 -15.64 3.64 -20.18
C GLU A 27 -15.04 4.44 -21.35
N SER A 28 -13.72 4.38 -21.51
CA SER A 28 -12.98 5.11 -22.54
C SER A 28 -11.64 4.44 -22.86
N GLY A 29 -10.84 5.05 -23.73
CA GLY A 29 -9.53 4.54 -24.15
C GLY A 29 -9.61 3.60 -25.35
N ILE A 30 -8.53 2.84 -25.57
CA ILE A 30 -8.44 1.84 -26.64
C ILE A 30 -8.66 0.44 -26.08
N VAL A 31 -9.04 -0.48 -26.96
CA VAL A 31 -8.97 -1.91 -26.65
C VAL A 31 -7.52 -2.35 -26.86
N ASP A 32 -6.79 -2.53 -25.76
CA ASP A 32 -5.42 -3.04 -25.75
C ASP A 32 -5.36 -4.36 -24.96
N VAL A 33 -5.09 -5.46 -25.67
CA VAL A 33 -5.24 -6.82 -25.12
C VAL A 33 -4.01 -7.66 -25.40
N PHE A 34 -3.42 -8.18 -24.33
CA PHE A 34 -2.30 -9.12 -24.37
C PHE A 34 -2.79 -10.53 -24.03
N VAL A 35 -2.63 -11.46 -24.98
CA VAL A 35 -3.02 -12.87 -24.77
C VAL A 35 -1.79 -13.68 -24.39
N MET A 36 -1.81 -14.24 -23.18
CA MET A 36 -0.73 -15.03 -22.60
C MET A 36 -1.04 -16.53 -22.75
N LEU A 37 -0.31 -17.21 -23.62
CA LEU A 37 -0.54 -18.61 -24.00
C LEU A 37 0.39 -19.61 -23.28
N GLY A 38 0.89 -19.24 -22.10
CA GLY A 38 1.76 -20.12 -21.30
C GLY A 38 1.12 -21.49 -21.04
N ASN A 39 1.90 -22.57 -21.25
CA ASN A 39 1.42 -23.95 -21.07
C ASN A 39 1.15 -24.31 -19.59
N LYS A 40 1.78 -23.59 -18.66
CA LYS A 40 1.60 -23.72 -17.22
C LYS A 40 1.27 -22.35 -16.62
N PRO A 41 0.58 -22.28 -15.46
CA PRO A 41 0.33 -21.01 -14.77
C PRO A 41 1.61 -20.18 -14.53
N ALA A 42 2.72 -20.83 -14.19
CA ALA A 42 4.02 -20.15 -14.01
C ALA A 42 4.53 -19.47 -15.29
N ASP A 43 4.23 -20.01 -16.46
CA ASP A 43 4.64 -19.42 -17.74
C ASP A 43 3.80 -18.18 -18.06
N VAL A 44 2.50 -18.20 -17.72
CA VAL A 44 1.62 -17.02 -17.82
C VAL A 44 2.12 -15.91 -16.89
N PHE A 45 2.48 -16.21 -15.63
CA PHE A 45 3.08 -15.21 -14.74
C PHE A 45 4.37 -14.62 -15.31
N ARG A 46 5.25 -15.45 -15.88
CA ARG A 46 6.48 -14.97 -16.54
C ARG A 46 6.22 -14.11 -17.77
N GLN A 47 5.17 -14.41 -18.54
CA GLN A 47 4.76 -13.59 -19.68
C GLN A 47 4.23 -12.22 -19.21
N TYR A 48 3.40 -12.22 -18.17
CA TYR A 48 2.86 -11.00 -17.57
C TYR A 48 3.95 -10.09 -17.02
N THR A 49 4.87 -10.63 -16.21
CA THR A 49 5.92 -9.83 -15.56
C THR A 49 6.99 -9.31 -16.53
N LYS A 50 7.11 -9.91 -17.73
CA LYS A 50 7.91 -9.31 -18.81
C LYS A 50 7.30 -8.02 -19.35
N LEU A 51 5.98 -7.88 -19.30
CA LEU A 51 5.27 -6.69 -19.77
C LEU A 51 5.16 -5.63 -18.67
N THR A 52 4.85 -6.03 -17.43
CA THR A 52 4.48 -5.11 -16.34
C THR A 52 5.54 -4.96 -15.26
N GLY A 53 6.64 -5.72 -15.36
CA GLY A 53 7.70 -5.77 -14.36
C GLY A 53 7.51 -6.88 -13.34
N VAL A 54 8.55 -7.09 -12.52
CA VAL A 54 8.53 -8.02 -11.39
C VAL A 54 8.38 -7.26 -10.08
N THR A 55 7.93 -7.94 -9.03
CA THR A 55 7.91 -7.37 -7.68
C THR A 55 9.32 -6.90 -7.30
N PRO A 56 9.51 -5.62 -6.93
CA PRO A 56 10.80 -5.16 -6.45
C PRO A 56 11.17 -5.90 -5.16
N LEU A 57 12.46 -6.14 -4.95
CA LEU A 57 12.93 -6.78 -3.72
C LEU A 57 12.61 -5.86 -2.53
N PRO A 58 11.74 -6.27 -1.58
CA PRO A 58 11.39 -5.42 -0.46
C PRO A 58 12.57 -5.29 0.52
N PRO A 59 12.69 -4.14 1.23
CA PRO A 59 13.58 -4.03 2.38
C PRO A 59 13.26 -5.13 3.40
N LYS A 60 14.30 -5.68 4.06
CA LYS A 60 14.13 -6.83 4.97
C LYS A 60 13.09 -6.57 6.07
N PHE A 61 13.12 -5.38 6.68
CA PHE A 61 12.21 -5.02 7.78
C PHE A 61 10.74 -5.03 7.35
N SER A 62 10.44 -4.80 6.06
CA SER A 62 9.06 -4.69 5.58
C SER A 62 8.38 -6.05 5.41
N LEU A 63 9.10 -7.15 5.64
CA LEU A 63 8.57 -8.51 5.67
C LEU A 63 8.25 -8.99 7.09
N ALA A 64 8.66 -8.22 8.11
CA ALA A 64 8.50 -8.57 9.51
C ALA A 64 7.15 -8.07 10.07
N TYR A 65 6.99 -8.10 11.40
CA TYR A 65 5.76 -7.67 12.04
C TYR A 65 5.66 -6.14 12.12
N HIS A 66 4.52 -5.62 11.66
CA HIS A 66 4.19 -4.19 11.65
C HIS A 66 3.03 -3.94 12.62
N GLN A 67 3.26 -3.07 13.60
CA GLN A 67 2.24 -2.66 14.56
C GLN A 67 1.66 -1.30 14.16
N SER A 68 0.34 -1.23 14.04
CA SER A 68 -0.40 -0.03 13.62
C SER A 68 -1.77 0.06 14.30
N ARG A 69 -2.27 1.29 14.44
CA ARG A 69 -3.67 1.62 14.74
C ARG A 69 -3.93 3.08 14.42
N TRP A 70 -5.21 3.46 14.32
CA TRP A 70 -5.64 4.86 14.31
C TRP A 70 -6.06 5.30 15.73
N ASN A 71 -5.34 6.17 16.44
CA ASN A 71 -3.90 6.47 16.29
C ASN A 71 -3.13 6.05 17.55
N TYR A 72 -1.81 6.04 17.47
CA TYR A 72 -0.98 6.31 18.65
C TYR A 72 -1.03 7.81 18.96
N VAL A 73 -1.36 8.16 20.20
CA VAL A 73 -1.80 9.52 20.49
C VAL A 73 -0.67 10.54 20.58
N ASP A 74 0.54 10.11 20.96
CA ASP A 74 1.73 10.95 21.11
C ASP A 74 3.02 10.11 21.14
N GLU A 75 4.17 10.75 21.31
CA GLU A 75 5.48 10.10 21.45
C GLU A 75 5.58 9.14 22.65
N ALA A 76 4.86 9.42 23.73
CA ALA A 76 4.89 8.59 24.93
C ALA A 76 4.13 7.27 24.71
N ASP A 77 3.02 7.32 23.99
CA ASP A 77 2.26 6.15 23.56
C ASP A 77 3.10 5.28 22.61
N VAL A 78 3.77 5.87 21.62
CA VAL A 78 4.70 5.15 20.73
C VAL A 78 5.79 4.45 21.51
N ARG A 79 6.45 5.16 22.44
CA ARG A 79 7.49 4.56 23.30
C ARG A 79 6.92 3.46 24.20
N GLY A 80 5.74 3.66 24.78
CA GLY A 80 5.09 2.66 25.62
C GLY A 80 4.80 1.37 24.85
N VAL A 81 4.34 1.48 23.61
CA VAL A 81 4.10 0.33 22.73
C VAL A 81 5.41 -0.36 22.35
N ASP A 82 6.42 0.41 21.96
CA ASP A 82 7.76 -0.07 21.62
C ASP A 82 8.40 -0.85 22.77
N ASP A 83 8.38 -0.31 23.99
CA ASP A 83 8.95 -0.96 25.18
C ASP A 83 8.16 -2.21 25.57
N ASN A 84 6.84 -2.23 25.39
CA ASN A 84 6.03 -3.41 25.72
C ASN A 84 6.31 -4.61 24.79
N PHE A 85 6.71 -4.39 23.54
CA PHE A 85 7.19 -5.49 22.69
C PHE A 85 8.43 -6.17 23.30
N ASP A 86 9.36 -5.37 23.83
CA ASP A 86 10.56 -5.88 24.48
C ASP A 86 10.24 -6.57 25.82
N VAL A 87 9.38 -5.97 26.65
CA VAL A 87 8.95 -6.52 27.95
C VAL A 87 8.26 -7.87 27.79
N HIS A 88 7.48 -8.06 26.73
CA HIS A 88 6.71 -9.28 26.50
C HIS A 88 7.39 -10.28 25.54
N ASP A 89 8.62 -10.02 25.11
CA ASP A 89 9.38 -10.87 24.17
C ASP A 89 8.58 -11.15 22.87
N ILE A 90 7.94 -10.12 22.34
CA ILE A 90 7.19 -10.17 21.08
C ILE A 90 7.98 -9.38 20.02
N PRO A 91 8.42 -10.00 18.91
CA PRO A 91 9.19 -9.30 17.89
C PRO A 91 8.30 -8.32 17.09
N ALA A 92 8.82 -7.11 16.88
CA ALA A 92 8.23 -6.09 16.02
C ALA A 92 9.34 -5.25 15.37
N ASP A 93 9.20 -4.97 14.08
CA ASP A 93 10.18 -4.20 13.29
C ASP A 93 9.67 -2.80 12.97
N VAL A 94 8.35 -2.57 12.92
CA VAL A 94 7.78 -1.31 12.45
C VAL A 94 6.62 -0.85 13.33
N ILE A 95 6.65 0.43 13.71
CA ILE A 95 5.51 1.14 14.29
C ILE A 95 4.98 2.14 13.26
N TRP A 96 3.65 2.24 13.16
CA TRP A 96 2.98 3.12 12.20
C TRP A 96 2.29 4.29 12.90
N LEU A 97 2.34 5.47 12.29
CA LEU A 97 1.54 6.63 12.65
C LEU A 97 0.50 6.91 11.57
N ASP A 98 -0.76 6.83 11.97
CA ASP A 98 -1.92 7.27 11.19
C ASP A 98 -2.12 8.79 11.35
N ILE A 99 -3.11 9.35 10.66
CA ILE A 99 -3.27 10.78 10.35
C ILE A 99 -3.20 11.75 11.54
N GLU A 100 -3.41 11.31 12.78
CA GLU A 100 -3.36 12.19 13.96
C GLU A 100 -1.95 12.65 14.36
N TYR A 101 -0.89 12.14 13.72
CA TYR A 101 0.47 12.64 13.97
C TYR A 101 0.73 14.02 13.35
N THR A 102 -0.08 14.42 12.38
CA THR A 102 0.10 15.65 11.59
C THR A 102 -0.44 16.90 12.31
N ASP A 103 0.10 18.09 12.02
CA ASP A 103 -0.53 19.35 12.44
C ASP A 103 -1.84 19.55 11.65
N ARG A 104 -2.97 19.22 12.29
CA ARG A 104 -4.33 19.45 11.76
C ARG A 104 -4.51 18.93 10.32
N LYS A 105 -4.05 17.69 10.06
CA LYS A 105 -4.13 17.00 8.75
C LYS A 105 -3.28 17.61 7.64
N LYS A 106 -2.22 18.33 7.98
CA LYS A 106 -1.22 18.80 7.02
C LYS A 106 -0.08 17.77 6.92
N TYR A 107 -0.03 17.03 5.82
CA TYR A 107 1.07 16.08 5.58
C TYR A 107 2.45 16.76 5.59
N PHE A 108 3.50 15.97 5.83
CA PHE A 108 4.88 16.48 6.00
C PHE A 108 5.06 17.46 7.17
N THR A 109 4.13 17.44 8.13
CA THR A 109 4.23 18.17 9.39
C THR A 109 4.02 17.21 10.57
N TRP A 110 4.35 17.68 11.77
CA TRP A 110 4.12 16.97 13.02
C TRP A 110 3.26 17.83 13.93
N ASP A 111 2.32 17.23 14.66
CA ASP A 111 1.55 17.90 15.70
C ASP A 111 2.53 18.40 16.78
N PRO A 112 2.64 19.72 17.00
CA PRO A 112 3.65 20.29 17.88
C PRO A 112 3.37 20.07 19.37
N GLU A 113 2.21 19.52 19.73
CA GLU A 113 1.90 19.16 21.12
C GLU A 113 2.18 17.69 21.38
N LYS A 114 1.78 16.81 20.46
CA LYS A 114 1.88 15.35 20.59
C LYS A 114 3.21 14.77 20.14
N PHE A 115 3.83 15.38 19.13
CA PHE A 115 5.05 14.92 18.47
C PHE A 115 6.09 16.05 18.37
N ARG A 116 6.58 16.50 19.53
CA ARG A 116 7.52 17.63 19.68
C ARG A 116 8.95 17.31 19.24
N HIS A 117 9.37 16.07 19.42
CA HIS A 117 10.71 15.56 19.19
C HIS A 117 10.69 14.33 18.25
N PRO A 118 10.10 14.43 17.05
CA PRO A 118 9.90 13.27 16.17
C PRO A 118 11.23 12.66 15.73
N ALA A 119 12.27 13.48 15.56
CA ALA A 119 13.61 13.00 15.23
C ALA A 119 14.22 12.14 16.36
N GLU A 120 13.98 12.49 17.63
CA GLU A 120 14.43 11.71 18.78
C GLU A 120 13.64 10.40 18.88
N MET A 121 12.32 10.46 18.72
CA MET A 121 11.47 9.25 18.67
C MET A 121 11.95 8.27 17.60
N VAL A 122 12.22 8.75 16.38
CA VAL A 122 12.77 7.91 15.29
C VAL A 122 14.17 7.37 15.65
N ALA A 123 15.03 8.20 16.25
CA ALA A 123 16.37 7.76 16.68
C ALA A 123 16.28 6.64 17.73
N ASN A 124 15.35 6.73 18.67
CA ASN A 124 15.14 5.73 19.71
C ASN A 124 14.66 4.39 19.13
N LEU A 125 13.72 4.41 18.18
CA LEU A 125 13.27 3.20 17.48
C LEU A 125 14.41 2.58 16.65
N THR A 126 15.12 3.40 15.88
CA THR A 126 16.20 2.93 15.01
C THR A 126 17.41 2.41 15.79
N ALA A 127 17.66 2.90 17.02
CA ALA A 127 18.67 2.34 17.92
C ALA A 127 18.37 0.88 18.33
N LYS A 128 17.08 0.48 18.33
CA LYS A 128 16.64 -0.92 18.55
C LYS A 128 16.55 -1.73 17.24
N GLY A 129 16.91 -1.14 16.10
CA GLY A 129 16.75 -1.76 14.78
C GLY A 129 15.32 -1.72 14.24
N ARG A 130 14.43 -0.92 14.84
CA ARG A 130 13.05 -0.72 14.40
C ARG A 130 12.91 0.48 13.47
N HIS A 131 11.80 0.53 12.76
CA HIS A 131 11.46 1.56 11.80
C HIS A 131 10.14 2.25 12.16
N LEU A 132 9.99 3.50 11.72
CA LEU A 132 8.74 4.25 11.78
C LEU A 132 8.18 4.41 10.36
N VAL A 133 6.90 4.14 10.18
CA VAL A 133 6.15 4.50 8.98
C VAL A 133 5.12 5.54 9.33
N VAL A 134 4.99 6.58 8.49
CA VAL A 134 4.01 7.65 8.66
C VAL A 134 3.11 7.71 7.43
N ILE A 135 1.81 7.94 7.64
CA ILE A 135 0.86 8.10 6.53
C ILE A 135 1.06 9.44 5.83
N ILE A 136 0.96 9.43 4.50
CA ILE A 136 0.94 10.60 3.62
C ILE A 136 -0.11 10.33 2.53
N ASP A 137 -1.25 11.01 2.59
CA ASP A 137 -2.30 10.86 1.58
C ASP A 137 -2.19 11.94 0.50
N PRO A 138 -2.75 11.72 -0.70
CA PRO A 138 -2.59 12.64 -1.82
C PRO A 138 -3.48 13.89 -1.74
N HIS A 139 -4.33 14.03 -0.72
CA HIS A 139 -5.12 15.24 -0.55
C HIS A 139 -4.33 16.30 0.23
N ILE A 140 -4.33 17.53 -0.26
CA ILE A 140 -3.58 18.63 0.35
C ILE A 140 -4.58 19.59 0.95
N LYS A 141 -4.47 19.82 2.26
CA LYS A 141 -5.31 20.79 2.96
C LYS A 141 -5.15 22.18 2.32
N ARG A 142 -6.27 22.80 1.95
CA ARG A 142 -6.29 24.18 1.45
C ARG A 142 -6.23 25.15 2.64
N GLU A 143 -5.04 25.57 3.01
CA GLU A 143 -4.81 26.50 4.12
C GLU A 143 -3.66 27.45 3.75
N ALA A 144 -3.91 28.76 3.84
CA ALA A 144 -2.88 29.76 3.55
C ALA A 144 -1.68 29.61 4.49
N GLY A 145 -0.47 29.68 3.95
CA GLY A 145 0.77 29.51 4.71
C GLY A 145 1.17 28.05 4.96
N TYR A 146 0.40 27.07 4.48
CA TYR A 146 0.85 25.69 4.41
C TYR A 146 1.72 25.50 3.17
N PHE A 147 3.04 25.34 3.36
CA PHE A 147 4.01 25.31 2.26
C PHE A 147 3.63 24.37 1.10
N LEU A 148 3.14 23.16 1.40
CA LEU A 148 2.78 22.20 0.35
C LEU A 148 1.59 22.68 -0.50
N HIS A 149 0.65 23.41 0.10
CA HIS A 149 -0.47 24.02 -0.61
C HIS A 149 0.01 25.16 -1.51
N GLU A 150 0.84 26.06 -0.97
CA GLU A 150 1.39 27.20 -1.71
C GLU A 150 2.23 26.72 -2.90
N ASP A 151 3.14 25.77 -2.67
CA ASP A 151 4.02 25.21 -3.71
C ASP A 151 3.20 24.52 -4.83
N ALA A 152 2.19 23.72 -4.45
CA ALA A 152 1.32 23.04 -5.41
C ALA A 152 0.45 24.02 -6.22
N MET A 153 0.05 25.15 -5.61
CA MET A 153 -0.68 26.22 -6.29
C MET A 153 0.23 26.97 -7.27
N GLU A 154 1.40 27.41 -6.82
CA GLU A 154 2.37 28.18 -7.64
C GLU A 154 2.82 27.38 -8.86
N GLN A 155 3.05 26.08 -8.70
CA GLN A 155 3.49 25.19 -9.78
C GLN A 155 2.34 24.62 -10.61
N GLY A 156 1.08 24.91 -10.26
CA GLY A 156 -0.10 24.43 -11.00
C GLY A 156 -0.26 22.91 -11.00
N LEU A 157 0.08 22.25 -9.88
CA LEU A 157 0.12 20.78 -9.76
C LEU A 157 -1.22 20.14 -9.37
N TYR A 158 -2.22 20.94 -9.00
CA TYR A 158 -3.53 20.43 -8.64
C TYR A 158 -4.30 19.87 -9.84
N VAL A 159 -5.05 18.79 -9.59
CA VAL A 159 -6.07 18.29 -10.51
C VAL A 159 -7.11 19.40 -10.75
N LYS A 160 -7.56 19.51 -12.00
CA LYS A 160 -8.52 20.53 -12.44
C LYS A 160 -9.90 19.91 -12.71
N ASP A 161 -10.94 20.71 -12.53
CA ASP A 161 -12.29 20.39 -12.95
C ASP A 161 -12.46 20.55 -14.48
N LYS A 162 -13.66 20.26 -14.98
CA LYS A 162 -14.02 20.37 -16.40
C LYS A 162 -13.91 21.80 -16.97
N ASP A 163 -13.96 22.81 -16.11
CA ASP A 163 -13.90 24.22 -16.48
C ASP A 163 -12.46 24.78 -16.36
N GLY A 164 -11.50 23.93 -15.95
CA GLY A 164 -10.09 24.27 -15.81
C GLY A 164 -9.71 24.89 -14.47
N ASN A 165 -10.64 24.96 -13.51
CA ASN A 165 -10.37 25.44 -12.16
C ASN A 165 -9.76 24.33 -11.31
N ILE A 166 -9.08 24.69 -10.22
CA ILE A 166 -8.59 23.70 -9.25
C ILE A 166 -9.78 22.95 -8.65
N TYR A 167 -9.72 21.61 -8.67
CA TYR A 167 -10.74 20.79 -8.03
C TYR A 167 -10.62 20.84 -6.51
N GLU A 168 -11.75 21.08 -5.83
CA GLU A 168 -11.85 21.11 -4.38
C GLU A 168 -12.89 20.09 -3.92
N GLY A 169 -12.52 19.24 -2.96
CA GLY A 169 -13.39 18.23 -2.39
C GLY A 169 -13.33 18.23 -0.87
N ASN A 170 -14.45 17.90 -0.24
CA ASN A 170 -14.49 17.64 1.20
C ASN A 170 -14.04 16.21 1.47
N ILE A 171 -13.03 16.06 2.32
CA ILE A 171 -12.52 14.75 2.75
C ILE A 171 -13.05 14.50 4.18
N LEU A 172 -13.66 13.32 4.38
CA LEU A 172 -14.14 12.89 5.69
C LEU A 172 -13.04 12.08 6.37
N ILE A 173 -12.21 12.78 7.15
CA ILE A 173 -11.18 12.22 8.05
C ILE A 173 -11.08 13.05 9.33
#